data_AF-A0A7C4RLF1-F1
#
_entry.id   AF-A0A7C4RLF1-F1
#
_cell.length_a   1.000
_cell.length_b   1.000
_cell.length_c   1.000
_cell.angle_alpha   90.00
_cell.angle_beta   90.00
_cell.angle_gamma   90.00
#
_symmetry.space_group_name_H-M   'P 1'
#
loop_
_entity.id
_entity.type
_entity.pdbx_description
1 polymer ?
#
loop_
_entity_poly.entity_id
_entity_poly.type
_entity_poly.pdbx_seq_one_letter_code
_entity_poly.pdbx_strand_id
1 'polypeptide(L)'
;MDPKEYWDIRLRKYCNLRGVGYLSGDEIFNKYLYKAKVRTLERVIRKFNISFENKEILDVGSGTGFWIDHCLSKKASLIWGG
;
A
#
# COMPACT_ATOMS: atom_id res chain seq x y z
N MET A 1 -16.32 -0.54 19.00
CA MET A 1 -15.86 0.29 17.87
C MET A 1 -16.02 -0.54 16.63
N ASP A 2 -16.78 -0.03 15.66
CA ASP A 2 -16.96 -0.65 14.36
C ASP A 2 -15.67 -0.49 13.51
N PRO A 3 -15.33 -1.44 12.61
CA PRO A 3 -14.13 -1.33 11.78
C PRO A 3 -14.04 -0.04 10.96
N LYS A 4 -15.16 0.50 10.47
CA LYS A 4 -15.18 1.76 9.72
C LYS A 4 -14.75 2.92 10.62
N GLU A 5 -15.33 3.01 11.80
CA GLU A 5 -15.00 4.05 12.78
C GLU A 5 -13.53 3.99 13.20
N TYR A 6 -13.00 2.78 13.42
CA TYR A 6 -11.59 2.57 13.74
C TYR A 6 -10.66 3.15 12.66
N TRP A 7 -10.92 2.82 11.38
CA TRP A 7 -10.10 3.29 10.27
C TRP A 7 -10.29 4.77 9.98
N ASP A 8 -11.52 5.29 10.06
CA ASP A 8 -11.81 6.72 9.89
C ASP A 8 -11.02 7.56 10.90
N ILE A 9 -11.00 7.16 12.18
CA ILE A 9 -10.23 7.87 13.22
C ILE A 9 -8.73 7.84 12.91
N ARG A 10 -8.19 6.67 12.55
CA ARG A 10 -6.75 6.53 12.28
C ARG A 10 -6.32 7.33 11.06
N LEU A 11 -7.07 7.27 9.97
CA LEU A 11 -6.74 7.95 8.71
C LEU A 11 -6.92 9.46 8.82
N ARG A 12 -7.94 9.95 9.55
CA ARG A 12 -8.09 11.38 9.85
C ARG A 12 -6.93 11.92 10.67
N LYS A 13 -6.45 11.14 11.65
CA LYS A 13 -5.35 11.55 12.51
C LYS A 13 -3.99 11.50 11.81
N TYR A 14 -3.78 10.47 10.99
CA TYR A 14 -2.51 10.24 10.29
C TYR A 14 -2.78 9.68 8.89
N CYS A 15 -2.85 10.56 7.89
CA CYS A 15 -2.92 10.13 6.48
C CYS A 15 -1.52 9.78 5.93
N ASN A 16 -0.83 8.85 6.59
CA ASN A 16 0.50 8.36 6.22
C ASN A 16 0.70 6.92 6.73
N LEU A 17 1.92 6.37 6.57
CA LEU A 17 2.20 4.99 6.97
C LEU A 17 2.04 4.69 8.47
N ARG A 18 1.97 5.71 9.35
CA ARG A 18 1.60 5.52 10.76
C ARG A 18 0.11 5.19 10.90
N GLY A 19 -0.75 5.81 10.08
CA GLY A 19 -2.20 5.59 10.10
C GLY A 19 -2.62 4.22 9.59
N VAL A 20 -1.85 3.63 8.67
CA VAL A 20 -2.18 2.33 8.04
C VAL A 20 -1.24 1.19 8.41
N GLY A 21 -0.08 1.49 8.96
CA GLY A 21 0.92 0.51 9.35
C GLY A 21 0.70 -0.08 10.75
N TYR A 22 1.78 -0.69 11.26
CA TYR A 22 1.84 -1.24 12.61
C TYR A 22 1.57 -0.17 13.65
N LEU A 23 0.59 -0.44 14.53
CA LEU A 23 -0.01 0.54 15.44
C LEU A 23 0.99 1.15 16.42
N SER A 24 1.89 0.32 16.97
CA SER A 24 2.90 0.78 17.94
C SER A 24 4.13 1.38 17.27
N GLY A 25 4.21 1.36 15.94
CA GLY A 25 5.31 1.93 15.17
C GLY A 25 5.06 3.38 14.81
N ASP A 26 6.13 4.18 14.78
CA ASP A 26 6.08 5.48 14.13
C ASP A 26 6.09 5.36 12.60
N GLU A 27 6.08 6.49 11.91
CA GLU A 27 6.08 6.49 10.45
C GLU A 27 7.40 5.93 9.88
N ILE A 28 8.54 6.18 10.54
CA ILE A 28 9.85 5.72 10.09
C ILE A 28 9.94 4.19 10.18
N PHE A 29 9.52 3.61 11.30
CA PHE A 29 9.42 2.18 11.50
C PHE A 29 8.51 1.54 10.43
N ASN A 30 7.34 2.13 10.20
CA ASN A 30 6.43 1.65 9.18
C ASN A 30 7.00 1.76 7.76
N LYS A 31 7.77 2.81 7.44
CA LYS A 31 8.53 2.91 6.19
C LYS A 31 9.49 1.73 6.01
N TYR A 32 10.18 1.29 7.05
CA TYR A 32 11.06 0.12 6.97
C TYR A 32 10.29 -1.18 6.69
N LEU A 33 9.13 -1.38 7.33
CA LEU A 33 8.27 -2.53 7.06
C LEU A 33 7.74 -2.52 5.62
N TYR A 34 7.30 -1.36 5.13
CA TYR A 34 6.83 -1.22 3.75
C TYR A 34 7.96 -1.45 2.73
N LYS A 35 9.18 -0.98 3.00
CA LYS A 35 10.37 -1.33 2.19
C LYS A 35 10.59 -2.85 2.13
N ALA A 36 10.43 -3.56 3.25
CA ALA A 36 10.52 -5.02 3.26
C ALA A 36 9.43 -5.68 2.41
N LYS A 37 8.18 -5.20 2.49
CA LYS A 37 7.07 -5.67 1.65
C LYS A 37 7.37 -5.47 0.16
N VAL A 38 7.84 -4.28 -0.23
CA VAL A 38 8.23 -3.98 -1.62
C VAL A 38 9.29 -4.96 -2.10
N ARG A 39 10.37 -5.17 -1.32
CA ARG A 39 11.42 -6.14 -1.70
C ARG A 39 10.87 -7.56 -1.93
N THR A 40 9.94 -8.00 -1.09
CA THR A 40 9.28 -9.30 -1.24
C THR A 40 8.44 -9.35 -2.51
N LEU A 41 7.62 -8.33 -2.76
CA LEU A 41 6.80 -8.24 -3.97
C LEU A 41 7.67 -8.24 -5.25
N GLU A 42 8.70 -7.40 -5.29
CA GLU A 42 9.64 -7.33 -6.42
C GLU A 42 10.33 -8.67 -6.70
N ARG A 43 10.61 -9.45 -5.64
CA ARG A 43 11.18 -10.80 -5.81
C ARG A 43 10.20 -11.74 -6.50
N VAL A 44 8.92 -11.65 -6.16
CA VAL A 44 7.85 -12.46 -6.79
C VAL A 44 7.64 -12.01 -8.23
N ILE A 45 7.49 -10.70 -8.48
CA ILE A 45 7.35 -10.12 -9.82
C ILE A 45 8.46 -10.63 -10.74
N ARG A 46 9.73 -10.53 -10.30
CA ARG A 46 10.88 -11.00 -11.08
C ARG A 46 10.88 -12.52 -11.28
N LYS A 47 10.57 -13.30 -10.23
CA LYS A 47 10.57 -14.76 -10.30
C LYS A 47 9.57 -15.29 -11.33
N PHE A 48 8.42 -14.64 -11.45
CA PHE A 48 7.33 -15.08 -12.32
C PHE A 48 7.19 -14.24 -13.60
N ASN A 49 8.14 -13.33 -13.86
CA ASN A 49 8.11 -12.42 -15.00
C ASN A 49 6.77 -11.67 -15.15
N ILE A 50 6.23 -11.18 -14.05
CA ILE A 50 4.96 -10.44 -14.04
C ILE A 50 5.23 -9.01 -14.51
N SER A 51 4.46 -8.53 -15.48
CA SER A 51 4.48 -7.12 -15.89
C SER A 51 3.20 -6.44 -15.45
N PHE A 52 3.33 -5.22 -14.90
CA PHE A 52 2.21 -4.34 -14.59
C PHE A 52 1.91 -3.38 -15.74
N GLU A 53 2.75 -3.33 -16.77
CA GLU A 53 2.60 -2.41 -17.89
C GLU A 53 1.26 -2.64 -18.60
N ASN A 54 0.47 -1.57 -18.72
CA ASN A 54 -0.88 -1.58 -19.30
C ASN A 54 -1.85 -2.55 -18.62
N LYS A 55 -1.63 -2.86 -17.33
CA LYS A 55 -2.55 -3.66 -16.52
C LYS A 55 -3.42 -2.78 -15.64
N GLU A 56 -4.65 -3.24 -15.45
CA GLU A 56 -5.57 -2.70 -14.45
C GLU A 56 -5.38 -3.45 -13.13
N ILE A 57 -5.26 -2.72 -12.03
CA ILE A 57 -4.98 -3.27 -10.70
C ILE A 57 -6.05 -2.79 -9.72
N LEU A 58 -6.54 -3.68 -8.88
CA LEU A 58 -7.44 -3.36 -7.77
C LEU A 58 -6.66 -3.44 -6.46
N ASP A 59 -6.56 -2.32 -5.74
CA ASP A 59 -6.00 -2.25 -4.38
C ASP A 59 -7.16 -2.17 -3.37
N VAL A 60 -7.42 -3.28 -2.68
CA VAL A 60 -8.49 -3.38 -1.68
C VAL A 60 -7.97 -2.92 -0.33
N GLY A 61 -8.59 -1.89 0.25
CA GLY A 61 -8.12 -1.31 1.50
C GLY A 61 -6.87 -0.46 1.28
N SER A 62 -6.93 0.39 0.26
CA SER A 62 -5.78 1.13 -0.27
C SER A 62 -5.16 2.12 0.72
N GLY A 63 -5.91 2.49 1.77
CA GLY A 63 -5.40 3.26 2.90
C GLY A 63 -4.90 4.62 2.47
N THR A 64 -3.57 4.80 2.41
CA THR A 64 -2.94 6.04 1.96
C THR A 64 -2.54 6.03 0.49
N GLY A 65 -2.92 5.00 -0.28
CA GLY A 65 -2.56 4.85 -1.69
C GLY A 65 -1.14 4.37 -1.95
N PHE A 66 -0.41 3.85 -0.94
CA PHE A 66 0.99 3.44 -1.12
C PHE A 66 1.17 2.43 -2.27
N TRP A 67 0.29 1.43 -2.37
CA TRP A 67 0.39 0.41 -3.42
C TRP A 67 -0.13 0.90 -4.77
N ILE A 68 -1.06 1.85 -4.77
CA ILE A 68 -1.47 2.58 -5.96
C ILE A 68 -0.25 3.27 -6.57
N ASP A 69 0.46 4.09 -5.80
CA ASP A 69 1.67 4.79 -6.26
C ASP A 69 2.75 3.81 -6.73
N HIS A 70 2.96 2.72 -6.00
CA HIS A 70 3.91 1.68 -6.38
C HIS A 70 3.56 1.06 -7.74
N CYS A 71 2.31 0.70 -7.97
CA CYS A 71 1.86 0.10 -9.21
C CYS A 71 1.87 1.10 -10.38
N LEU A 72 1.52 2.37 -10.16
CA LEU A 72 1.64 3.43 -11.17
C LEU A 72 3.10 3.63 -11.58
N SER A 73 4.05 3.59 -10.63
CA SER A 73 5.48 3.66 -10.94
C SER A 73 5.98 2.49 -11.82
N LYS A 74 5.20 1.41 -11.90
CA LYS A 74 5.42 0.24 -12.75
C LYS A 74 4.59 0.25 -14.04
N LYS A 75 3.99 1.40 -14.39
CA LYS A 75 3.19 1.64 -15.60
C LYS A 75 1.88 0.86 -15.68
N ALA A 76 1.25 0.57 -14.54
CA ALA A 76 -0.17 0.18 -14.53
C ALA A 76 -1.02 1.26 -15.19
N SER A 77 -2.03 0.87 -15.99
CA SER A 77 -2.87 1.80 -16.76
C SER A 77 -4.00 2.41 -15.95
N LEU A 78 -4.55 1.64 -15.01
CA LEU A 78 -5.65 2.04 -14.15
C LEU A 78 -5.53 1.34 -12.81
N ILE A 79 -5.77 2.09 -11.73
CA ILE A 79 -5.79 1.51 -10.39
C ILE A 79 -7.05 1.96 -9.67
N TRP A 80 -7.81 0.99 -9.21
CA TRP A 80 -8.97 1.20 -8.35
C TRP A 80 -8.55 1.05 -6.90
N GLY A 81 -8.74 2.10 -6.10
CA GLY A 81 -8.59 2.06 -4.64
C GLY A 81 -9.96 2.06 -3.99
N GLY A 82 -10.24 1.04 -3.17
CA GLY A 82 -11.39 0.99 -2.26
C GLY A 82 -11.01 1.28 -0.83
#